data_AF-A0AAV0IUX4-F1
#
_entry.id   AF-A0AAV0IUX4-F1
#
_cell.length_a   1.000
_cell.length_b   1.000
_cell.length_c   1.000
_cell.angle_alpha   90.00
_cell.angle_beta   90.00
_cell.angle_gamma   90.00
#
_symmetry.space_group_name_H-M   'P 1'
#
loop_
_entity.id
_entity.type
_entity.pdbx_description
1 polymer ?
#
loop_
_entity_poly.entity_id
_entity_poly.type
_entity_poly.pdbx_seq_one_letter_code
_entity_poly.pdbx_strand_id
1 'polypeptide(L)'
;SFGGKITPFFRPNLNQSTSSSVPDALLPPRPRDSAFSFRYRLREVRSLEMEGSQSEAVFSSLNLNPQIFVNETLNTVDDLFDEAFDFFHQEASGRLQTEGTERAHHLKEGINSVRYMVQSGLDKRLEMWEKYCLHHCFAVPEGFSLPNTVNESPKQSSTSQDLLSDPALDSQLDSLRERLAEVSRQSVELNRELQDLERKSTATDRCNELLAEVFQSYDKNSADSLFQEMLQTASEFRGKLENLQFPRPEDTGSSKVKIGDISSNLETLEEFLGKLKEL
;
A
#
# COMPACT_ATOMS: atom_id res chain seq x y z
N SER A 1 12.62 -51.11 -51.85
CA SER A 1 11.56 -50.94 -52.85
C SER A 1 10.70 -49.77 -52.41
N PHE A 2 10.68 -48.69 -53.21
CA PHE A 2 9.93 -47.41 -53.10
C PHE A 2 10.09 -46.62 -51.77
N GLY A 3 10.75 -45.44 -51.69
CA GLY A 3 10.75 -44.29 -52.61
C GLY A 3 9.51 -43.42 -52.29
N GLY A 4 9.55 -42.37 -51.48
CA GLY A 4 10.32 -41.14 -51.62
C GLY A 4 9.46 -40.08 -52.32
N LYS A 5 9.13 -38.97 -51.64
CA LYS A 5 8.86 -37.65 -52.26
C LYS A 5 8.72 -36.54 -51.20
N ILE A 6 9.81 -35.78 -51.08
CA ILE A 6 9.86 -34.41 -50.59
C ILE A 6 9.53 -33.51 -51.79
N THR A 7 8.71 -32.48 -51.59
CA THR A 7 8.62 -31.34 -52.51
C THR A 7 8.41 -30.05 -51.69
N PRO A 8 9.33 -29.06 -51.79
CA PRO A 8 9.14 -27.70 -51.31
C PRO A 8 8.95 -26.73 -52.49
N PHE A 9 8.10 -25.69 -52.38
CA PHE A 9 8.11 -24.58 -53.35
C PHE A 9 7.63 -23.24 -52.74
N PHE A 10 8.59 -22.31 -52.65
CA PHE A 10 8.60 -20.84 -52.81
C PHE A 10 7.39 -19.89 -52.52
N ARG A 11 7.74 -18.85 -51.73
CA ARG A 11 7.22 -17.45 -51.54
C ARG A 11 6.99 -16.66 -52.86
N PRO A 12 6.66 -15.34 -52.84
CA PRO A 12 5.69 -14.53 -52.06
C PRO A 12 4.78 -13.70 -53.00
N ASN A 13 3.80 -12.94 -52.50
CA ASN A 13 3.21 -11.85 -53.32
C ASN A 13 2.97 -10.58 -52.48
N LEU A 14 3.47 -9.46 -53.02
CA LEU A 14 3.39 -8.10 -52.51
C LEU A 14 2.32 -7.34 -53.32
N ASN A 15 1.72 -6.34 -52.69
CA ASN A 15 0.98 -5.21 -53.26
C ASN A 15 -0.48 -5.45 -53.69
N GLN A 16 -1.39 -4.89 -52.89
CA GLN A 16 -2.37 -3.92 -53.39
C GLN A 16 -2.67 -2.91 -52.28
N SER A 17 -2.43 -1.64 -52.59
CA SER A 17 -2.75 -0.46 -51.79
C SER A 17 -4.07 0.12 -52.30
N THR A 18 -5.01 0.48 -51.40
CA THR A 18 -5.85 1.69 -51.54
C THR A 18 -6.45 2.11 -50.20
N SER A 19 -5.88 3.19 -49.66
CA SER A 19 -6.53 4.40 -49.13
C SER A 19 -7.52 4.38 -47.95
N SER A 20 -7.08 5.09 -46.90
CA SER A 20 -7.77 6.22 -46.24
C SER A 20 -8.96 5.93 -45.33
N SER A 21 -8.70 6.00 -44.02
CA SER A 21 -9.51 6.74 -43.02
C SER A 21 -8.68 6.89 -41.72
N VAL A 22 -8.31 8.13 -41.38
CA VAL A 22 -7.86 8.57 -40.04
C VAL A 22 -9.05 9.30 -39.43
N PRO A 23 -9.48 9.01 -38.18
CA PRO A 23 -8.95 9.63 -36.95
C PRO A 23 -8.80 8.57 -35.83
N ASP A 24 -8.15 8.76 -34.69
CA ASP A 24 -7.93 9.92 -33.84
C ASP A 24 -6.67 9.64 -33.01
N ALA A 25 -5.84 10.65 -32.83
CA ALA A 25 -4.74 10.59 -31.88
C ALA A 25 -5.24 10.90 -30.47
N LEU A 26 -4.45 10.47 -29.48
CA LEU A 26 -4.46 10.85 -28.06
C LEU A 26 -5.34 9.99 -27.15
N LEU A 27 -4.70 9.05 -26.47
CA LEU A 27 -4.56 9.07 -25.00
C LEU A 27 -3.51 8.02 -24.59
N PRO A 28 -2.53 8.33 -23.72
CA PRO A 28 -1.70 7.31 -23.09
C PRO A 28 -2.58 6.44 -22.18
N PRO A 29 -2.28 5.14 -22.01
CA PRO A 29 -3.02 4.29 -21.09
C PRO A 29 -2.89 4.87 -19.68
N ARG A 30 -4.04 5.15 -19.05
CA ARG A 30 -4.09 5.61 -17.65
C ARG A 30 -3.44 4.57 -16.73
N PRO A 31 -2.69 4.97 -15.70
CA PRO A 31 -2.16 4.03 -14.73
C PRO A 31 -3.34 3.44 -13.95
N ARG A 32 -3.59 2.14 -14.10
CA ARG A 32 -4.54 1.39 -13.26
C ARG A 32 -3.88 1.04 -11.93
N ASP A 33 -3.52 2.07 -11.19
CA ASP A 33 -3.01 1.93 -9.82
C ASP A 33 -4.21 1.81 -8.88
N SER A 34 -4.82 0.61 -8.81
CA SER A 34 -5.76 0.20 -7.74
C SER A 34 -6.28 -1.25 -7.95
N ALA A 35 -6.25 -1.77 -9.17
CA ALA A 35 -6.87 -3.07 -9.47
C ALA A 35 -6.04 -4.31 -9.06
N PHE A 36 -4.74 -4.13 -8.77
CA PHE A 36 -3.85 -5.25 -8.45
C PHE A 36 -4.01 -5.74 -7.00
N SER A 37 -4.16 -4.83 -6.04
CA SER A 37 -4.41 -5.18 -4.63
C SER A 37 -5.82 -5.77 -4.39
N PHE A 38 -6.75 -5.61 -5.34
CA PHE A 38 -8.12 -6.12 -5.23
C PHE A 38 -8.30 -7.60 -5.62
N ARG A 39 -7.30 -8.25 -6.24
CA ARG A 39 -7.42 -9.67 -6.62
C ARG A 39 -7.36 -10.61 -5.40
N TYR A 40 -6.64 -10.22 -4.34
CA TYR A 40 -6.53 -10.99 -3.10
C TYR A 40 -7.85 -11.16 -2.33
N ARG A 41 -8.85 -10.31 -2.57
CA ARG A 41 -10.15 -10.37 -1.87
C ARG A 41 -11.30 -10.98 -2.66
N LEU A 42 -11.12 -11.29 -3.95
CA LEU A 42 -12.21 -11.74 -4.84
C LEU A 42 -12.08 -13.18 -5.34
N ARG A 43 -10.99 -13.88 -4.99
CA ARG A 43 -10.94 -15.35 -5.09
C ARG A 43 -11.52 -16.05 -3.86
N GLU A 44 -11.96 -15.25 -2.89
CA GLU A 44 -12.74 -15.67 -1.73
C GLU A 44 -14.06 -16.28 -2.24
N VAL A 45 -14.16 -17.61 -2.10
CA VAL A 45 -15.37 -18.42 -2.30
C VAL A 45 -15.80 -18.66 -3.76
N ARG A 46 -14.94 -19.28 -4.57
CA ARG A 46 -15.40 -20.05 -5.74
C ARG A 46 -15.87 -21.46 -5.33
N SER A 47 -16.72 -21.60 -4.31
CA SER A 47 -17.09 -22.86 -3.61
C SER A 47 -17.83 -23.94 -4.41
N LEU A 48 -17.94 -23.87 -5.74
CA LEU A 48 -18.99 -24.63 -6.44
C LEU A 48 -18.57 -25.95 -7.11
N GLU A 49 -17.29 -26.35 -7.09
CA GLU A 49 -16.89 -27.56 -7.83
C GLU A 49 -16.89 -28.86 -6.99
N MET A 50 -16.83 -28.79 -5.65
CA MET A 50 -16.62 -29.99 -4.81
C MET A 50 -17.68 -30.24 -3.73
N GLU A 51 -18.58 -29.29 -3.48
CA GLU A 51 -19.59 -29.35 -2.41
C GLU A 51 -20.64 -30.44 -2.70
N GLY A 52 -20.76 -31.42 -1.80
CA GLY A 52 -21.65 -32.58 -1.87
C GLY A 52 -21.08 -33.83 -2.57
N SER A 53 -19.79 -33.86 -2.94
CA SER A 53 -19.19 -34.99 -3.65
C SER A 53 -18.68 -36.11 -2.73
N GLN A 54 -18.55 -37.35 -3.23
CA GLN A 54 -17.90 -38.44 -2.48
C GLN A 54 -16.45 -38.11 -2.14
N SER A 55 -15.77 -37.40 -3.05
CA SER A 55 -14.42 -36.90 -2.83
C SER A 55 -14.34 -35.96 -1.63
N GLU A 56 -15.31 -35.07 -1.46
CA GLU A 56 -15.36 -34.16 -0.31
C GLU A 56 -15.40 -34.94 1.01
N ALA A 57 -16.29 -35.91 1.15
CA ALA A 57 -16.39 -36.72 2.36
C ALA A 57 -15.08 -37.46 2.70
N VAL A 58 -14.38 -37.97 1.67
CA VAL A 58 -13.07 -38.62 1.80
C VAL A 58 -12.02 -37.64 2.29
N PHE A 59 -11.87 -36.47 1.67
CA PHE A 59 -10.84 -35.52 2.07
C PHE A 59 -11.16 -34.80 3.39
N SER A 60 -12.44 -34.56 3.69
CA SER A 60 -12.87 -34.05 5.00
C SER A 60 -12.51 -35.02 6.13
N SER A 61 -12.60 -36.34 5.90
CA SER A 61 -12.15 -37.32 6.90
C SER A 61 -10.65 -37.29 7.17
N LEU A 62 -9.86 -36.82 6.19
CA LEU A 62 -8.42 -36.58 6.30
C LEU A 62 -8.11 -35.17 6.80
N ASN A 63 -9.14 -34.43 7.22
CA ASN A 63 -9.05 -33.04 7.67
C ASN A 63 -8.41 -32.10 6.61
N LEU A 64 -8.62 -32.43 5.34
CA LEU A 64 -8.09 -31.72 4.18
C LEU A 64 -9.25 -31.13 3.37
N ASN A 65 -9.13 -29.86 3.03
CA ASN A 65 -10.01 -29.22 2.06
C ASN A 65 -9.20 -28.93 0.80
N PRO A 66 -9.41 -29.70 -0.30
CA PRO A 66 -8.72 -29.51 -1.57
C PRO A 66 -8.78 -28.09 -2.11
N GLN A 67 -9.92 -27.42 -1.95
CA GLN A 67 -10.13 -26.08 -2.46
C GLN A 67 -9.36 -25.03 -1.66
N ILE A 68 -9.34 -25.15 -0.33
CA ILE A 68 -8.52 -24.28 0.52
C ILE A 68 -7.04 -24.46 0.16
N PHE A 69 -6.59 -25.70 0.00
CA PHE A 69 -5.21 -25.99 -0.40
C PHE A 69 -4.82 -25.35 -1.74
N VAL A 70 -5.68 -25.52 -2.76
CA VAL A 70 -5.44 -24.95 -4.09
C VAL A 70 -5.44 -23.43 -4.04
N ASN A 71 -6.39 -22.80 -3.34
CA ASN A 71 -6.44 -21.35 -3.17
C ASN A 71 -5.20 -20.80 -2.45
N GLU A 72 -4.76 -21.45 -1.38
CA GLU A 72 -3.57 -21.06 -0.63
C GLU A 72 -2.31 -21.11 -1.50
N THR A 73 -2.20 -22.17 -2.32
CA THR A 73 -1.10 -22.32 -3.27
C THR A 73 -1.10 -21.20 -4.31
N LEU A 74 -2.28 -20.86 -4.84
CA LEU A 74 -2.43 -19.78 -5.82
C LEU A 74 -2.07 -18.42 -5.23
N ASN A 75 -2.54 -18.14 -4.01
CA ASN A 75 -2.20 -16.91 -3.29
C ASN A 75 -0.70 -16.81 -3.02
N THR A 76 -0.07 -17.90 -2.57
CA THR A 76 1.38 -17.95 -2.33
C THR A 76 2.18 -17.65 -3.60
N VAL A 77 1.72 -18.15 -4.75
CA VAL A 77 2.37 -17.88 -6.04
C VAL A 77 2.20 -16.42 -6.47
N ASP A 78 1.02 -15.84 -6.24
CA ASP A 78 0.76 -14.41 -6.51
C ASP A 78 1.62 -13.52 -5.60
N ASP A 79 1.74 -13.83 -4.31
CA ASP A 79 2.56 -13.09 -3.35
C ASP A 79 4.04 -13.12 -3.77
N LEU A 80 4.56 -14.32 -4.07
CA LEU A 80 5.94 -14.49 -4.55
C LEU A 80 6.19 -13.74 -5.86
N PHE A 81 5.19 -13.71 -6.74
CA PHE A 81 5.29 -13.01 -8.01
C PHE A 81 5.40 -11.49 -7.81
N ASP A 82 4.55 -10.91 -6.96
CA ASP A 82 4.60 -9.49 -6.65
C ASP A 82 5.93 -9.11 -5.96
N GLU A 83 6.35 -9.88 -4.95
CA GLU A 83 7.63 -9.67 -4.25
C GLU A 83 8.83 -9.72 -5.21
N ALA A 84 8.86 -10.69 -6.14
CA ALA A 84 9.95 -10.83 -7.09
C ALA A 84 10.05 -9.61 -8.02
N PHE A 85 8.93 -9.08 -8.49
CA PHE A 85 8.94 -7.90 -9.36
C PHE A 85 9.25 -6.61 -8.61
N ASP A 86 8.87 -6.51 -7.34
CA ASP A 86 9.27 -5.39 -6.49
C ASP A 86 10.78 -5.42 -6.24
N PHE A 87 11.36 -6.59 -5.96
CA PHE A 87 12.81 -6.79 -5.88
C PHE A 87 13.52 -6.40 -7.19
N PHE A 88 13.03 -6.87 -8.34
CA PHE A 88 13.62 -6.50 -9.63
C PHE A 88 13.56 -5.00 -9.90
N HIS A 89 12.49 -4.33 -9.48
CA HIS A 89 12.37 -2.89 -9.60
C HIS A 89 13.40 -2.15 -8.76
N GLN A 90 13.58 -2.55 -7.50
CA GLN A 90 14.57 -1.97 -6.59
C GLN A 90 16.00 -2.20 -7.11
N GLU A 91 16.33 -3.44 -7.49
CA GLU A 91 17.64 -3.82 -7.98
C GLU A 91 18.00 -3.09 -9.29
N ALA A 92 17.05 -3.01 -10.23
CA ALA A 92 17.27 -2.33 -11.49
C ALA A 92 17.43 -0.81 -11.29
N SER A 93 16.64 -0.21 -10.39
CA SER A 93 16.73 1.22 -10.09
C SER A 93 18.08 1.58 -9.47
N GLY A 94 18.56 0.77 -8.52
CA GLY A 94 19.87 0.96 -7.89
C GLY A 94 21.04 0.78 -8.87
N ARG A 95 21.01 -0.25 -9.72
CA ARG A 95 22.08 -0.51 -10.70
C ARG A 95 22.15 0.53 -11.82
N LEU A 96 21.00 1.04 -12.24
CA LEU A 96 20.91 2.00 -13.34
C LEU A 96 20.95 3.45 -12.86
N GLN A 97 21.04 3.69 -11.55
CA GLN A 97 21.05 5.01 -10.91
C GLN A 97 19.95 5.92 -11.47
N THR A 98 18.73 5.38 -11.60
CA THR A 98 17.64 6.08 -12.28
C THR A 98 16.90 7.08 -11.39
N GLU A 99 17.21 7.11 -10.09
CA GLU A 99 16.57 7.96 -9.09
C GLU A 99 16.53 9.43 -9.51
N GLY A 100 15.35 10.05 -9.45
CA GLY A 100 15.15 11.47 -9.77
C GLY A 100 15.22 11.84 -11.25
N THR A 101 15.32 10.87 -12.18
CA THR A 101 15.40 11.12 -13.63
C THR A 101 14.19 10.59 -14.40
N GLU A 102 13.95 11.11 -15.61
CA GLU A 102 12.94 10.57 -16.55
C GLU A 102 13.15 9.06 -16.86
N ARG A 103 14.40 8.58 -16.70
CA ARG A 103 14.76 7.17 -16.86
C ARG A 103 14.10 6.25 -15.83
N ALA A 104 13.76 6.75 -14.64
CA ALA A 104 13.00 5.98 -13.64
C ALA A 104 11.60 5.62 -14.16
N HIS A 105 10.94 6.57 -14.82
CA HIS A 105 9.60 6.35 -15.38
C HIS A 105 9.66 5.30 -16.50
N HIS A 106 10.61 5.41 -17.43
CA HIS A 106 10.80 4.42 -18.48
C HIS A 106 11.15 3.03 -17.96
N LEU A 107 11.96 2.95 -16.90
CA LEU A 107 12.28 1.69 -16.24
C LEU A 107 11.04 1.05 -15.61
N LYS A 108 10.23 1.83 -14.89
CA LYS A 108 8.96 1.36 -14.30
C LYS A 108 8.02 0.83 -15.38
N GLU A 109 7.83 1.56 -16.47
CA GLU A 109 6.99 1.14 -17.60
C GLU A 109 7.48 -0.17 -18.26
N GLY A 110 8.80 -0.29 -18.45
CA GLY A 110 9.39 -1.52 -19.00
C GLY A 110 9.18 -2.72 -18.08
N ILE A 111 9.40 -2.56 -16.78
CA ILE A 111 9.19 -3.62 -15.78
C ILE A 111 7.72 -4.00 -15.69
N ASN A 112 6.80 -3.04 -15.70
CA ASN A 112 5.36 -3.28 -15.71
C ASN A 112 4.92 -4.05 -16.96
N SER A 113 5.50 -3.74 -18.12
CA SER A 113 5.22 -4.47 -19.37
C SER A 113 5.64 -5.93 -19.26
N VAL A 114 6.82 -6.22 -18.68
CA VAL A 114 7.27 -7.60 -18.43
C VAL A 114 6.39 -8.29 -17.39
N ARG A 115 6.06 -7.60 -16.29
CA ARG A 115 5.14 -8.10 -15.25
C ARG A 115 3.83 -8.56 -15.87
N TYR A 116 3.20 -7.71 -16.68
CA TYR A 116 1.95 -8.05 -17.36
C TYR A 116 2.06 -9.29 -18.27
N MET A 117 3.14 -9.38 -19.07
CA MET A 117 3.35 -10.55 -19.94
C MET A 117 3.47 -11.84 -19.13
N VAL A 118 4.30 -11.85 -18.09
CA VAL A 118 4.52 -13.04 -17.28
C VAL A 118 3.25 -13.40 -16.51
N GLN A 119 2.58 -12.43 -15.89
CA GLN A 119 1.34 -12.63 -15.15
C GLN A 119 0.24 -13.21 -16.05
N SER A 120 0.06 -12.66 -17.25
CA SER A 120 -0.95 -13.17 -18.18
C SER A 120 -0.70 -14.63 -18.59
N GLY A 121 0.56 -15.06 -18.66
CA GLY A 121 0.94 -16.44 -18.94
C GLY A 121 0.90 -17.35 -17.70
N LEU A 122 1.08 -16.79 -16.51
CA LEU A 122 0.97 -17.47 -15.23
C LEU A 122 -0.50 -17.73 -14.89
N ASP A 123 -1.36 -16.70 -14.96
CA ASP A 123 -2.80 -16.77 -14.72
C ASP A 123 -3.45 -17.91 -15.52
N LYS A 124 -3.15 -18.00 -16.82
CA LYS A 124 -3.68 -19.05 -17.71
C LYS A 124 -3.23 -20.46 -17.29
N ARG A 125 -1.97 -20.61 -16.89
CA ARG A 125 -1.40 -21.90 -16.48
C ARG A 125 -1.94 -22.33 -15.12
N LEU A 126 -2.05 -21.38 -14.20
CA LEU A 126 -2.62 -21.61 -12.87
C LEU A 126 -4.11 -21.93 -12.93
N GLU A 127 -4.87 -21.33 -13.86
CA GLU A 127 -6.28 -21.69 -14.08
C GLU A 127 -6.41 -23.15 -14.56
N MET A 128 -5.57 -23.59 -15.48
CA MET A 128 -5.56 -24.98 -15.94
C MET A 128 -5.12 -25.95 -14.83
N TRP A 129 -4.12 -25.54 -14.04
CA TRP A 129 -3.63 -26.31 -12.91
C TRP A 129 -4.69 -26.46 -11.81
N GLU A 130 -5.40 -25.38 -11.47
CA GLU A 130 -6.52 -25.37 -10.51
C GLU A 130 -7.57 -26.41 -10.91
N LYS A 131 -8.03 -26.37 -12.17
CA LYS A 131 -8.99 -27.35 -12.70
C LYS A 131 -8.43 -28.77 -12.65
N TYR A 132 -7.19 -28.97 -13.09
CA TYR A 132 -6.55 -30.30 -13.07
C TYR A 132 -6.49 -30.88 -11.66
N CYS A 133 -6.12 -30.08 -10.66
CA CYS A 133 -6.05 -30.51 -9.28
C CYS A 133 -7.41 -30.97 -8.76
N LEU A 134 -8.46 -30.17 -8.96
CA LEU A 134 -9.80 -30.49 -8.48
C LEU A 134 -10.40 -31.71 -9.21
N HIS A 135 -10.16 -31.84 -10.51
CA HIS A 135 -10.75 -32.91 -11.32
C HIS A 135 -9.96 -34.23 -11.29
N HIS A 136 -8.68 -34.21 -10.94
CA HIS A 136 -7.82 -35.40 -11.07
C HIS A 136 -6.98 -35.71 -9.83
N CYS A 137 -6.40 -34.70 -9.18
CA CYS A 137 -5.58 -34.95 -7.98
C CYS A 137 -6.44 -35.22 -6.75
N PHE A 138 -7.56 -34.50 -6.63
CA PHE A 138 -8.51 -34.60 -5.52
C PHE A 138 -9.84 -35.24 -5.94
N ALA A 139 -9.82 -36.01 -7.03
CA ALA A 139 -10.94 -36.82 -7.44
C ALA A 139 -10.78 -38.25 -6.90
N VAL A 140 -11.81 -38.72 -6.21
CA VAL A 140 -11.88 -40.09 -5.72
C VAL A 140 -12.43 -40.99 -6.84
N PRO A 141 -11.74 -42.09 -7.19
CA PRO A 141 -12.23 -43.02 -8.21
C PRO A 141 -13.62 -43.55 -7.88
N GLU A 142 -14.45 -43.74 -8.91
CA GLU A 142 -15.79 -44.28 -8.75
C GLU A 142 -15.75 -45.66 -8.06
N GLY A 143 -16.52 -45.81 -6.98
CA GLY A 143 -16.58 -47.04 -6.18
C GLY A 143 -15.59 -47.08 -5.01
N PHE A 144 -14.75 -46.07 -4.82
CA PHE A 144 -13.98 -45.92 -3.59
C PHE A 144 -14.85 -45.26 -2.51
N SER A 145 -15.21 -46.04 -1.51
CA SER A 145 -15.81 -45.56 -0.27
C SER A 145 -14.84 -45.82 0.87
N LEU A 146 -14.70 -44.86 1.79
CA LEU A 146 -14.03 -45.17 3.04
C LEU A 146 -14.75 -46.35 3.71
N PRO A 147 -14.03 -47.28 4.35
CA PRO A 147 -14.66 -48.23 5.26
C PRO A 147 -15.44 -47.40 6.26
N ASN A 148 -16.77 -47.58 6.31
CA ASN A 148 -17.64 -46.83 7.21
C ASN A 148 -17.10 -46.98 8.65
N THR A 149 -16.34 -46.00 9.13
CA THR A 149 -15.81 -45.97 10.49
C THR A 149 -16.90 -45.72 11.54
N VAL A 150 -18.17 -45.75 11.14
CA VAL A 150 -19.29 -45.38 12.00
C VAL A 150 -20.35 -46.47 12.13
N ASN A 151 -20.39 -47.56 11.34
CA ASN A 151 -21.51 -48.52 11.45
C ASN A 151 -21.24 -50.01 11.16
N GLU A 152 -20.01 -50.46 11.01
CA GLU A 152 -19.72 -51.91 11.10
C GLU A 152 -19.24 -52.24 12.51
N SER A 153 -20.22 -52.52 13.37
CA SER A 153 -20.01 -53.29 14.61
C SER A 153 -19.19 -54.54 14.27
N PRO A 154 -17.96 -54.69 14.80
CA PRO A 154 -17.28 -55.96 14.77
C PRO A 154 -18.07 -56.85 15.71
N LYS A 155 -18.88 -57.74 15.15
CA LYS A 155 -19.51 -58.80 15.93
C LYS A 155 -18.37 -59.61 16.55
N GLN A 156 -18.23 -59.45 17.87
CA GLN A 156 -17.43 -60.20 18.83
C GLN A 156 -16.03 -59.66 19.18
N SER A 157 -16.00 -58.69 20.10
CA SER A 157 -15.45 -58.98 21.43
C SER A 157 -16.09 -58.06 22.46
N SER A 158 -16.87 -58.66 23.34
CA SER A 158 -17.41 -58.04 24.55
C SER A 158 -16.27 -57.71 25.53
N THR A 159 -15.64 -56.55 25.39
CA THR A 159 -14.85 -55.96 26.48
C THR A 159 -14.84 -54.43 26.38
N SER A 160 -15.55 -53.81 27.31
CA SER A 160 -15.28 -52.50 27.91
C SER A 160 -15.13 -51.28 27.00
N GLN A 161 -16.24 -50.55 26.84
CA GLN A 161 -16.29 -49.10 26.61
C GLN A 161 -15.45 -48.30 27.64
N ASP A 162 -15.09 -48.93 28.76
CA ASP A 162 -14.27 -48.39 29.86
C ASP A 162 -12.77 -48.26 29.55
N LEU A 163 -12.29 -48.77 28.39
CA LEU A 163 -10.89 -48.65 27.95
C LEU A 163 -10.61 -47.49 26.98
N LEU A 164 -11.64 -46.73 26.58
CA LEU A 164 -11.50 -45.62 25.62
C LEU A 164 -11.37 -44.25 26.27
N SER A 165 -11.69 -44.12 27.57
CA SER A 165 -11.38 -42.92 28.34
C SER A 165 -9.92 -43.01 28.76
N ASP A 166 -9.02 -42.43 27.97
CA ASP A 166 -7.63 -42.24 28.36
C ASP A 166 -7.52 -40.92 29.14
N PRO A 167 -7.50 -40.95 30.49
CA PRO A 167 -7.43 -39.74 31.29
C PRO A 167 -6.16 -38.92 31.03
N ALA A 168 -5.09 -39.55 30.52
CA ALA A 168 -3.88 -38.83 30.14
C ALA A 168 -4.10 -38.02 28.86
N LEU A 169 -4.82 -38.56 27.88
CA LEU A 169 -5.21 -37.83 26.67
C LEU A 169 -6.19 -36.70 26.98
N ASP A 170 -7.18 -36.96 27.83
CA ASP A 170 -8.13 -35.94 28.27
C ASP A 170 -7.42 -34.79 29.01
N SER A 171 -6.46 -35.11 29.88
CA SER A 171 -5.66 -34.07 30.57
C SER A 171 -4.81 -33.24 29.61
N GLN A 172 -4.27 -33.84 28.54
CA GLN A 172 -3.53 -33.12 27.51
C GLN A 172 -4.46 -32.23 26.68
N LEU A 173 -5.65 -32.71 26.35
CA LEU A 173 -6.67 -31.96 25.64
C LEU A 173 -7.11 -30.73 26.44
N ASP A 174 -7.33 -30.89 27.75
CA ASP A 174 -7.67 -29.80 28.64
C ASP A 174 -6.51 -28.80 28.80
N SER A 175 -5.27 -29.29 28.91
CA SER A 175 -4.08 -28.43 28.91
C SER A 175 -3.95 -27.61 27.62
N LEU A 176 -4.22 -28.22 26.46
CA LEU A 176 -4.20 -27.52 25.17
C LEU A 176 -5.35 -26.51 25.05
N ARG A 177 -6.54 -26.83 25.55
CA ARG A 177 -7.67 -25.90 25.60
C ARG A 177 -7.39 -24.71 26.50
N GLU A 178 -6.80 -24.94 27.67
CA GLU A 178 -6.38 -23.87 28.58
C GLU A 178 -5.32 -22.98 27.92
N ARG A 179 -4.31 -23.58 27.29
CA ARG A 179 -3.29 -22.84 26.55
C ARG A 179 -3.88 -22.06 25.38
N LEU A 180 -4.84 -22.61 24.66
CA LEU A 180 -5.54 -21.91 23.58
C LEU A 180 -6.34 -20.72 24.12
N ALA A 181 -7.08 -20.90 25.21
CA ALA A 181 -7.82 -19.82 25.86
C ALA A 181 -6.88 -18.69 26.32
N GLU A 182 -5.72 -19.04 26.86
CA GLU A 182 -4.70 -18.08 27.26
C GLU A 182 -4.10 -17.34 26.06
N VAL A 183 -3.75 -18.05 24.98
CA VAL A 183 -3.26 -17.41 23.73
C VAL A 183 -4.33 -16.52 23.12
N SER A 184 -5.61 -16.92 23.14
CA SER A 184 -6.72 -16.08 22.68
C SER A 184 -6.85 -14.80 23.51
N ARG A 185 -6.73 -14.90 24.84
CA ARG A 185 -6.74 -13.75 25.74
C ARG A 185 -5.57 -12.80 25.45
N GLN A 186 -4.36 -13.34 25.31
CA GLN A 186 -3.16 -12.57 24.96
C GLN A 186 -3.31 -11.90 23.58
N SER A 187 -3.89 -12.60 22.60
CA SER A 187 -4.15 -12.03 21.27
C SER A 187 -5.13 -10.86 21.32
N VAL A 188 -6.18 -10.95 22.15
CA VAL A 188 -7.14 -9.83 22.33
C VAL A 188 -6.47 -8.63 23.00
N GLU A 189 -5.64 -8.87 24.02
CA GLU A 189 -4.89 -7.80 24.68
C GLU A 189 -3.90 -7.13 23.73
N LEU A 190 -3.10 -7.91 22.99
CA LEU A 190 -2.15 -7.38 22.01
C LEU A 190 -2.87 -6.57 20.91
N ASN A 191 -4.02 -7.04 20.42
CA ASN A 191 -4.80 -6.31 19.44
C ASN A 191 -5.34 -4.98 20.00
N ARG A 192 -5.69 -4.95 21.28
CA ARG A 192 -6.07 -3.71 21.98
C ARG A 192 -4.90 -2.74 22.06
N GLU A 193 -3.72 -3.23 22.44
CA GLU A 193 -2.49 -2.41 22.48
C GLU A 193 -2.13 -1.85 21.11
N LEU A 194 -2.26 -2.66 20.04
CA LEU A 194 -2.05 -2.20 18.66
C LEU A 194 -3.01 -1.07 18.28
N GLN A 195 -4.30 -1.19 18.61
CA GLN A 195 -5.27 -0.12 18.34
C GLN A 195 -4.96 1.17 19.12
N ASP A 196 -4.53 1.05 20.38
CA ASP A 196 -4.15 2.22 21.17
C ASP A 196 -2.88 2.89 20.60
N LEU A 197 -1.93 2.10 20.11
CA LEU A 197 -0.73 2.60 19.46
C LEU A 197 -1.05 3.28 18.13
N GLU A 198 -1.96 2.72 17.33
CA GLU A 198 -2.44 3.32 16.08
C GLU A 198 -3.14 4.67 16.33
N ARG A 199 -4.03 4.73 17.33
CA ARG A 199 -4.66 6.00 17.76
C ARG A 199 -3.63 7.03 18.18
N LYS A 200 -2.59 6.61 18.90
CA LYS A 200 -1.50 7.51 19.31
C LYS A 200 -0.68 7.98 18.11
N SER A 201 -0.32 7.09 17.19
CA SER A 201 0.41 7.44 15.96
C SER A 201 -0.36 8.47 15.16
N THR A 202 -1.64 8.20 14.86
CA THR A 202 -2.48 9.13 14.10
C THR A 202 -2.67 10.47 14.79
N ALA A 203 -2.73 10.51 16.12
CA ALA A 203 -2.76 11.77 16.88
C ALA A 203 -1.42 12.53 16.79
N THR A 204 -0.29 11.83 16.84
CA THR A 204 1.03 12.40 16.65
C THR A 204 1.21 12.93 15.23
N ASP A 205 0.80 12.19 14.22
CA ASP A 205 0.86 12.60 12.81
C ASP A 205 0.05 13.88 12.58
N ARG A 206 -1.18 13.95 13.13
CA ARG A 206 -1.99 15.18 13.11
C ARG A 206 -1.32 16.35 13.83
N CYS A 207 -0.65 16.10 14.95
CA CYS A 207 0.08 17.15 15.66
C CYS A 207 1.27 17.65 14.83
N ASN A 208 2.00 16.74 14.17
CA ASN A 208 3.10 17.08 13.27
C ASN A 208 2.60 17.87 12.05
N GLU A 209 1.45 17.50 11.48
CA GLU A 209 0.81 18.26 10.39
C GLU A 209 0.44 19.68 10.83
N LEU A 210 -0.20 19.82 12.00
CA LEU A 210 -0.52 21.14 12.56
C LEU A 210 0.73 21.97 12.84
N LEU A 211 1.79 21.37 13.38
CA LEU A 211 3.07 22.04 13.59
C LEU A 211 3.68 22.48 12.26
N ALA A 212 3.67 21.62 11.23
CA ALA A 212 4.15 21.96 9.90
C ALA A 212 3.35 23.12 9.28
N GLU A 213 2.03 23.16 9.48
CA GLU A 213 1.17 24.26 9.03
C GLU A 213 1.49 25.57 9.76
N VAL A 214 1.75 25.52 11.07
CA VAL A 214 2.19 26.68 11.86
C VAL A 214 3.54 27.20 11.36
N PHE A 215 4.51 26.32 11.13
CA PHE A 215 5.81 26.70 10.57
C PHE A 215 5.66 27.30 9.16
N GLN A 216 4.84 26.69 8.31
CA GLN A 216 4.57 27.23 6.98
C GLN A 216 3.88 28.60 7.05
N SER A 217 2.98 28.80 8.01
CA SER A 217 2.32 30.10 8.23
C SER A 217 3.28 31.16 8.74
N TYR A 218 4.25 30.78 9.57
CA TYR A 218 5.34 31.66 10.02
C TYR A 218 6.27 32.04 8.87
N ASP A 219 6.67 31.08 8.03
CA ASP A 219 7.48 31.33 6.83
C ASP A 219 6.75 32.22 5.81
N LYS A 220 5.43 32.02 5.62
CA LYS A 220 4.59 32.87 4.75
C LYS A 220 4.41 34.27 5.31
N ASN A 221 4.21 34.40 6.62
CA ASN A 221 4.15 35.68 7.32
C ASN A 221 5.55 36.11 7.76
N SER A 222 6.52 36.03 6.84
CA SER A 222 7.94 36.35 7.07
C SER A 222 8.03 37.49 8.08
N ALA A 223 8.38 37.13 9.32
CA ALA A 223 8.49 38.10 10.39
C ALA A 223 9.48 39.18 9.93
N ASP A 224 10.52 38.76 9.20
CA ASP A 224 11.47 39.63 8.53
C ASP A 224 10.86 40.62 7.52
N SER A 225 9.88 40.22 6.69
CA SER A 225 9.22 41.15 5.76
C SER A 225 8.34 42.16 6.48
N LEU A 226 7.60 41.72 7.50
CA LEU A 226 6.79 42.61 8.35
C LEU A 226 7.67 43.58 9.15
N PHE A 227 8.78 43.11 9.71
CA PHE A 227 9.76 43.95 10.40
C PHE A 227 10.44 44.92 9.44
N GLN A 228 10.77 44.50 8.22
CA GLN A 228 11.32 45.39 7.19
C GLN A 228 10.33 46.46 6.76
N GLU A 229 9.06 46.12 6.51
CA GLU A 229 8.01 47.12 6.18
C GLU A 229 7.81 48.11 7.33
N MET A 230 7.88 47.66 8.58
CA MET A 230 7.72 48.53 9.74
C MET A 230 8.93 49.47 9.93
N LEU A 231 10.15 48.96 9.71
CA LEU A 231 11.38 49.77 9.67
C LEU A 231 11.34 50.80 8.54
N GLN A 232 10.90 50.39 7.35
CA GLN A 232 10.74 51.26 6.18
C GLN A 232 9.73 52.38 6.48
N THR A 233 8.57 52.02 7.03
CA THR A 233 7.50 52.98 7.35
C THR A 233 7.92 53.97 8.44
N ALA A 234 8.64 53.52 9.46
CA ALA A 234 9.20 54.40 10.50
C ALA A 234 10.21 55.39 9.92
N SER A 235 11.13 54.92 9.07
CA SER A 235 12.13 55.76 8.40
C SER A 235 11.49 56.77 7.45
N GLU A 236 10.44 56.38 6.72
CA GLU A 236 9.69 57.30 5.84
C GLU A 236 8.92 58.35 6.62
N PHE A 237 8.33 57.98 7.76
CA PHE A 237 7.68 58.91 8.67
C PHE A 237 8.68 59.92 9.23
N ARG A 238 9.88 59.46 9.62
CA ARG A 238 10.98 60.31 10.06
C ARG A 238 11.42 61.30 8.98
N GLY A 239 11.66 60.81 7.77
CA GLY A 239 12.04 61.66 6.64
C GLY A 239 10.97 62.71 6.33
N LYS A 240 9.68 62.38 6.43
CA LYS A 240 8.57 63.35 6.30
C LYS A 240 8.53 64.35 7.46
N LEU A 241 8.81 63.92 8.69
CA LEU A 241 8.88 64.80 9.87
C LEU A 241 10.05 65.79 9.78
N GLU A 242 11.21 65.34 9.29
CA GLU A 242 12.39 66.16 9.03
C GLU A 242 12.13 67.16 7.90
N ASN A 243 11.44 66.75 6.83
CA ASN A 243 11.02 67.63 5.73
C ASN A 243 9.94 68.66 6.14
N LEU A 244 9.19 68.39 7.21
CA LEU A 244 8.22 69.31 7.82
C LEU A 244 8.85 70.25 8.86
N GLN A 245 10.19 70.30 9.00
CA GLN A 245 10.86 71.37 9.75
C GLN A 245 10.63 72.72 9.07
N PHE A 246 9.52 73.36 9.44
CA PHE A 246 9.18 74.71 9.01
C PHE A 246 10.29 75.72 9.39
N PRO A 247 10.49 76.77 8.56
CA PRO A 247 11.28 77.92 8.96
C PRO A 247 10.75 78.45 10.29
N ARG A 248 11.66 78.58 11.27
CA ARG A 248 11.44 79.19 12.59
C ARG A 248 10.49 80.40 12.52
N PRO A 249 9.36 80.39 13.23
CA PRO A 249 8.72 81.62 13.65
C PRO A 249 8.96 81.85 15.14
N GLU A 250 9.35 83.08 15.45
CA GLU A 250 9.28 83.64 16.79
C GLU A 250 7.86 83.54 17.38
N ASP A 251 7.82 83.47 18.71
CA ASP A 251 6.70 83.71 19.63
C ASP A 251 5.27 83.33 19.23
N THR A 252 4.74 82.31 19.88
CA THR A 252 3.58 82.43 20.80
C THR A 252 3.26 81.08 21.46
N GLY A 253 2.80 81.14 22.71
CA GLY A 253 2.58 80.00 23.59
C GLY A 253 1.38 79.12 23.22
N SER A 254 1.62 77.82 23.18
CA SER A 254 0.71 76.73 23.58
C SER A 254 1.44 75.40 23.34
N SER A 255 1.22 74.42 24.23
CA SER A 255 1.85 73.09 24.35
C SER A 255 2.65 72.62 23.13
N LYS A 256 3.95 72.90 23.13
CA LYS A 256 4.91 72.26 22.23
C LYS A 256 5.50 71.06 22.96
N VAL A 257 4.95 69.86 22.74
CA VAL A 257 5.79 68.65 22.86
C VAL A 257 6.96 68.91 21.92
N LYS A 258 8.17 69.02 22.48
CA LYS A 258 9.34 69.39 21.68
C LYS A 258 9.51 68.31 20.62
N ILE A 259 9.53 68.71 19.35
CA ILE A 259 9.71 67.79 18.23
C ILE A 259 11.00 66.96 18.38
N GLY A 260 12.01 67.48 19.10
CA GLY A 260 13.20 66.73 19.50
C GLY A 260 12.94 65.55 20.44
N ASP A 261 11.92 65.63 21.31
CA ASP A 261 11.51 64.51 22.17
C ASP A 261 10.81 63.41 21.34
N ILE A 262 10.11 63.77 20.26
CA ILE A 262 9.48 62.80 19.34
C ILE A 262 10.55 62.13 18.46
N SER A 263 11.52 62.91 17.96
CA SER A 263 12.61 62.40 17.13
C SER A 263 13.52 61.43 17.88
N SER A 264 13.87 61.74 19.14
CA SER A 264 14.71 60.86 19.97
C SER A 264 13.99 59.58 20.40
N ASN A 265 12.69 59.65 20.70
CA ASN A 265 11.88 58.45 20.95
C ASN A 265 11.77 57.54 19.70
N LEU A 266 11.77 58.13 18.50
CA LEU A 266 11.75 57.37 17.25
C LEU A 266 13.09 56.69 16.97
N GLU A 267 14.22 57.37 17.24
CA GLU A 267 15.57 56.79 17.14
C GLU A 267 15.73 55.61 18.12
N THR A 268 15.19 55.74 19.32
CA THR A 268 15.14 54.66 20.32
C THR A 268 14.29 53.48 19.84
N LEU A 269 13.19 53.74 19.13
CA LEU A 269 12.32 52.71 18.56
C LEU A 269 12.98 51.98 17.38
N GLU A 270 13.64 52.70 16.47
CA GLU A 270 14.40 52.12 15.36
C GLU A 270 15.58 51.26 15.87
N GLU A 271 16.29 51.72 16.90
CA GLU A 271 17.38 50.95 17.54
C GLU A 271 16.85 49.68 18.23
N PHE A 272 15.71 49.79 18.93
CA PHE A 272 15.07 48.65 19.58
C PHE A 272 14.59 47.62 18.57
N LEU A 273 13.96 48.05 17.48
CA LEU A 273 13.50 47.17 16.39
C LEU A 273 14.67 46.53 15.64
N GLY A 274 15.79 47.25 15.46
CA GLY A 274 17.02 46.70 14.90
C GLY A 274 17.62 45.58 15.75
N LYS A 275 17.65 45.77 17.08
CA LYS A 275 18.12 44.75 18.04
C LYS A 275 17.22 43.52 18.10
N LEU A 276 15.91 43.71 17.94
CA LEU A 276 14.93 42.62 17.93
C LEU A 276 15.05 41.70 16.71
N LYS A 277 15.61 42.21 15.60
CA LYS A 277 15.87 41.46 14.37
C LYS A 277 17.15 40.60 14.45
N GLU A 278 18.07 40.91 15.36
CA GLU A 278 19.34 40.16 15.54
C GLU A 278 19.24 39.01 16.56
N LEU A 279 18.11 38.87 17.26
CA LEU A 279 17.80 37.81 18.22
C LEU A 279 17.11 36.62 17.54
#